data_AF-A0AAD7YGJ4-F1
#
_entry.id   AF-A0AAD7YGJ4-F1
#
_cell.length_a   1.000
_cell.length_b   1.000
_cell.length_c   1.000
_cell.angle_alpha   90.00
_cell.angle_beta   90.00
_cell.angle_gamma   90.00
#
_symmetry.space_group_name_H-M   'P 1'
#
loop_
_entity.id
_entity.type
_entity.pdbx_description
1 polymer ?
#
loop_
_entity_poly.entity_id
_entity_poly.type
_entity_poly.pdbx_seq_one_letter_code
_entity_poly.pdbx_strand_id
1 'polypeptide(L)'
;MKNLLKCFVLIISLKFIEASFRCDYAYSLVAKAWFRHNVIPATWANARLRCSMEGATLASPTTPELEAEMTHIIKNFFASESEIFTGIHATISGSDFYTIEGW
;
A
#
# COMPACT_ATOMS: atom_id res chain seq x y z
N MET A 1 -23.55 -5.70 37.40
CA MET A 1 -22.43 -4.71 37.33
C MET A 1 -21.14 -5.28 36.72
N LYS A 2 -20.57 -6.40 37.20
CA LYS A 2 -19.32 -6.98 36.64
C LYS A 2 -19.38 -7.33 35.15
N ASN A 3 -20.50 -7.87 34.66
CA ASN A 3 -20.64 -8.23 33.23
C ASN A 3 -20.77 -7.00 32.32
N LEU A 4 -21.43 -5.94 32.80
CA LEU A 4 -21.51 -4.66 32.09
C LEU A 4 -20.14 -3.99 31.97
N LEU A 5 -19.33 -4.03 33.04
CA LEU A 5 -17.97 -3.49 33.03
C LEU A 5 -17.06 -4.27 32.06
N LYS A 6 -17.17 -5.60 32.00
CA LYS A 6 -16.44 -6.43 31.03
C LYS A 6 -16.82 -6.11 29.59
N CYS A 7 -18.11 -5.96 29.28
CA CYS A 7 -18.56 -5.57 27.94
C CYS A 7 -18.05 -4.16 27.59
N PHE A 8 -18.07 -3.22 28.53
CA PHE A 8 -17.59 -1.86 28.31
C PHE A 8 -16.09 -1.82 28.01
N VAL A 9 -15.28 -2.58 28.76
CA VAL A 9 -13.84 -2.74 28.51
C VAL A 9 -13.61 -3.38 27.13
N LEU A 10 -14.33 -4.46 26.79
CA LEU A 10 -14.20 -5.13 25.48
C LEU A 10 -14.54 -4.19 24.31
N ILE A 11 -15.62 -3.41 24.42
CA ILE A 11 -16.04 -2.46 23.39
C ILE A 11 -15.01 -1.34 23.22
N ILE A 12 -14.45 -0.82 24.32
CA ILE A 12 -13.38 0.18 24.26
C ILE A 12 -12.13 -0.40 23.60
N SER A 13 -11.70 -1.60 24.00
CA SER A 13 -10.54 -2.27 23.40
C SER A 13 -10.72 -2.49 21.89
N LEU A 14 -11.92 -2.86 21.43
CA LEU A 14 -12.22 -3.02 20.01
C LEU A 14 -12.23 -1.68 19.24
N LYS A 15 -12.60 -0.58 19.89
CA LYS A 15 -12.58 0.77 19.29
C LYS A 15 -11.17 1.36 19.19
N PHE A 16 -10.25 0.98 20.08
CA PHE A 16 -8.87 1.45 20.07
C PHE A 16 -7.95 0.68 19.12
N ILE A 17 -8.44 -0.38 18.49
CA ILE A 17 -7.75 -1.07 17.40
C ILE A 17 -8.25 -0.47 16.08
N GLU A 18 -8.08 0.84 15.88
CA GLU A 18 -7.86 1.31 14.51
C GLU A 18 -6.47 0.81 14.15
N ALA A 19 -6.43 -0.32 13.42
CA ALA A 19 -5.20 -0.97 13.02
C ALA A 19 -4.44 -0.07 12.03
N SER A 20 -3.66 0.89 12.56
CA SER A 20 -2.67 1.61 11.79
C SER A 20 -1.60 0.62 11.37
N PHE A 21 -1.47 0.38 10.07
CA PHE A 21 -0.47 -0.54 9.54
C PHE A 21 0.93 -0.10 9.97
N ARG A 22 1.23 1.21 9.86
CA ARG A 22 2.38 1.96 10.40
C ARG A 22 2.09 3.46 10.34
N CYS A 23 2.82 4.29 11.10
CA CYS A 23 2.61 5.74 11.14
C CYS A 23 3.06 6.50 9.88
N ASP A 24 3.90 5.89 9.03
CA ASP A 24 4.41 6.47 7.79
C ASP A 24 3.63 6.01 6.54
N TYR A 25 2.53 5.29 6.73
CA TYR A 25 1.58 4.94 5.69
C TYR A 25 0.32 5.80 5.82
N ALA A 26 -0.23 6.22 4.69
CA ALA A 26 -1.53 6.88 4.62
C ALA A 26 -2.59 5.88 4.18
N TYR A 27 -3.73 5.86 4.87
CA TYR A 27 -4.86 5.03 4.45
C TYR A 27 -5.69 5.75 3.39
N SER A 28 -5.88 5.10 2.23
CA SER A 28 -6.82 5.56 1.22
C SER A 28 -8.20 4.96 1.48
N LEU A 29 -9.21 5.82 1.62
CA LEU A 29 -10.60 5.41 1.69
C LEU A 29 -11.10 4.85 0.34
N VAL A 30 -10.54 5.32 -0.78
CA VAL A 30 -10.91 4.91 -2.14
C VAL A 30 -10.46 3.48 -2.37
N ALA A 31 -9.16 3.23 -2.20
CA ALA A 31 -8.55 1.92 -2.40
C ALA A 31 -8.76 0.96 -1.22
N LYS A 32 -9.23 1.45 -0.07
CA LYS A 32 -9.34 0.70 1.19
C LYS A 32 -8.02 0.01 1.57
N ALA A 33 -6.91 0.69 1.35
CA ALA A 33 -5.57 0.17 1.53
C ALA A 33 -4.60 1.24 2.03
N TRP A 34 -3.49 0.80 2.62
CA TRP A 34 -2.42 1.65 3.13
C TRP A 34 -1.36 1.87 2.05
N PHE A 35 -0.98 3.12 1.82
CA PHE A 35 0.01 3.51 0.82
C PHE A 35 1.16 4.28 1.45
N ARG A 36 2.35 4.08 0.87
CA ARG A 36 3.56 4.85 1.19
C ARG A 36 4.38 5.04 -0.07
N HIS A 37 4.71 6.29 -0.36
CA HIS A 37 5.61 6.65 -1.45
C HIS A 37 7.06 6.64 -0.95
N ASN A 38 7.94 5.88 -1.62
CA ASN A 38 9.38 5.85 -1.34
C ASN A 38 10.13 6.71 -2.37
N VAL A 39 10.76 7.78 -1.91
CA VAL A 39 11.55 8.71 -2.76
C VAL A 39 13.01 8.33 -2.93
N ILE A 40 13.45 7.22 -2.33
CA ILE A 40 14.84 6.76 -2.41
C ILE A 40 15.03 6.08 -3.77
N PRO A 41 15.96 6.58 -4.63
CA PRO A 41 16.24 5.94 -5.91
C PRO A 41 16.63 4.46 -5.73
N ALA A 42 16.08 3.59 -6.56
CA ALA A 42 16.27 2.16 -6.47
C ALA A 42 16.24 1.52 -7.87
N THR A 43 16.60 0.24 -7.95
CA THR A 43 16.16 -0.60 -9.07
C THR A 43 14.78 -1.15 -8.77
N TRP A 44 14.05 -1.64 -9.78
CA TRP A 44 12.76 -2.31 -9.55
C TRP A 44 12.85 -3.44 -8.51
N ALA A 45 13.89 -4.27 -8.58
CA ALA A 45 14.11 -5.37 -7.64
C ALA A 45 14.30 -4.87 -6.20
N ASN A 46 15.05 -3.79 -6.00
CA ASN A 46 15.27 -3.19 -4.68
C ASN A 46 14.00 -2.50 -4.15
N ALA A 47 13.22 -1.86 -5.01
CA ALA A 47 11.92 -1.26 -4.64
C ALA A 47 10.95 -2.35 -4.15
N ARG A 48 10.83 -3.45 -4.90
CA ARG A 48 10.03 -4.63 -4.51
C ARG A 48 10.49 -5.22 -3.18
N LEU A 49 11.80 -5.43 -3.03
CA LEU A 49 12.38 -6.00 -1.81
C LEU A 49 12.08 -5.13 -0.59
N ARG A 50 12.21 -3.80 -0.73
CA ARG A 50 11.90 -2.86 0.35
C ARG A 50 10.44 -2.93 0.78
N CYS A 51 9.49 -2.92 -0.15
CA CYS A 51 8.06 -3.07 0.19
C CYS A 51 7.82 -4.38 0.96
N SER A 52 8.39 -5.49 0.49
CA SER A 52 8.26 -6.80 1.14
C SER A 52 8.83 -6.84 2.55
N MET A 53 9.98 -6.20 2.79
CA MET A 53 10.59 -6.07 4.13
C MET A 53 9.73 -5.25 5.11
N GLU A 54 8.84 -4.39 4.60
CA GLU A 54 7.90 -3.61 5.42
C GLU A 54 6.59 -4.37 5.69
N GLY A 55 6.45 -5.61 5.23
CA GLY A 55 5.19 -6.37 5.27
C GLY A 55 4.16 -5.88 4.26
N ALA A 56 4.59 -5.10 3.26
CA ALA A 56 3.77 -4.54 2.20
C ALA A 56 4.16 -5.14 0.83
N THR A 57 3.48 -4.66 -0.22
CA THR A 57 3.63 -5.11 -1.60
C THR A 57 3.86 -3.87 -2.48
N LEU A 58 4.75 -3.95 -3.47
CA LEU A 58 4.98 -2.84 -4.40
C LEU A 58 3.72 -2.63 -5.24
N ALA A 59 3.08 -1.46 -5.10
CA ALA A 59 1.70 -1.27 -5.57
C ALA A 59 1.51 -1.57 -7.07
N SER A 60 0.54 -2.44 -7.36
CA SER A 60 0.03 -2.74 -8.71
C SER A 60 -1.37 -2.16 -8.90
N PRO A 61 -1.72 -1.62 -10.09
CA PRO A 61 -3.06 -1.13 -10.38
C PRO A 61 -4.00 -2.29 -10.74
N THR A 62 -4.27 -3.21 -9.80
CA THR A 62 -5.08 -4.42 -10.05
C THR A 62 -6.59 -4.17 -9.98
N THR A 63 -7.02 -3.03 -9.41
CA THR A 63 -8.41 -2.58 -9.42
C THR A 63 -8.50 -1.09 -9.79
N PRO A 64 -9.65 -0.62 -10.29
CA PRO A 64 -9.85 0.81 -10.60
C PRO A 64 -9.61 1.72 -9.39
N GLU A 65 -9.92 1.27 -8.18
CA GLU A 65 -9.71 2.04 -6.95
C GLU A 65 -8.22 2.17 -6.60
N LEU A 66 -7.45 1.08 -6.78
CA LEU A 66 -5.99 1.11 -6.62
C LEU A 66 -5.35 2.01 -7.67
N GLU A 67 -5.77 1.90 -8.93
CA GLU A 67 -5.29 2.75 -10.02
C GLU A 67 -5.57 4.24 -9.74
N ALA A 68 -6.79 4.56 -9.28
CA ALA A 68 -7.19 5.92 -8.96
C ALA A 68 -6.33 6.51 -7.82
N GLU A 69 -6.10 5.75 -6.75
CA GLU A 69 -5.25 6.20 -5.64
C GLU A 69 -3.78 6.34 -6.06
N MET A 70 -3.23 5.37 -6.80
CA MET A 70 -1.86 5.44 -7.31
C MET A 70 -1.70 6.68 -8.20
N THR A 71 -2.65 6.96 -9.08
CA THR A 71 -2.66 8.16 -9.93
C THR A 71 -2.74 9.44 -9.10
N HIS A 72 -3.54 9.46 -8.04
CA HIS A 72 -3.65 10.59 -7.12
C HIS A 72 -2.31 10.88 -6.42
N ILE A 73 -1.67 9.83 -5.88
CA ILE A 73 -0.34 9.93 -5.26
C ILE A 73 0.67 10.45 -6.28
N ILE A 74 0.71 9.89 -7.49
CA ILE A 74 1.64 10.32 -8.53
C ILE A 74 1.47 11.82 -8.84
N LYS A 75 0.23 12.28 -9.06
CA LYS A 75 -0.05 13.68 -9.40
C LYS A 75 0.30 14.68 -8.29
N ASN A 76 0.19 14.26 -7.03
CA ASN A 76 0.43 15.15 -5.89
C ASN A 76 1.90 15.22 -5.47
N PHE A 77 2.67 14.16 -5.70
CA PHE A 77 4.06 14.07 -5.23
C PHE A 77 5.09 14.38 -6.30
N PHE A 78 4.75 14.29 -7.58
CA PHE A 78 5.74 14.43 -8.65
C PHE A 78 5.64 15.77 -9.39
N ALA A 79 6.77 16.48 -9.45
CA ALA A 79 7.05 17.38 -10.56
C ALA A 79 7.26 16.54 -11.84
N SER A 80 7.10 17.16 -13.02
CA SER A 80 6.96 16.52 -14.34
C SER A 80 8.05 15.53 -14.80
N GLU A 81 9.08 15.24 -14.00
CA GLU A 81 10.26 14.43 -14.39
C GLU A 81 10.57 13.24 -13.45
N SER A 82 9.65 12.83 -12.58
CA SER A 82 9.89 11.70 -11.68
C SER A 82 9.25 10.41 -12.18
N GLU A 83 10.04 9.33 -12.17
CA GLU A 83 9.59 7.98 -12.46
C GLU A 83 9.31 7.21 -11.16
N ILE A 84 8.32 6.31 -11.18
CA ILE A 84 7.99 5.45 -10.05
C ILE A 84 7.92 4.00 -10.50
N PHE A 85 8.53 3.10 -9.73
CA PHE A 85 8.32 1.67 -9.93
C PHE A 85 6.96 1.25 -9.38
N THR A 86 6.23 0.47 -10.17
CA THR A 86 5.00 -0.20 -9.76
C THR A 86 5.24 -1.72 -9.66
N GLY A 87 4.26 -2.45 -9.16
CA GLY A 87 4.26 -3.91 -9.15
C GLY A 87 4.11 -4.54 -10.53
N ILE A 88 4.08 -3.76 -11.62
CA ILE A 88 4.11 -4.28 -12.99
C ILE A 88 5.54 -4.62 -13.40
N HIS A 89 5.76 -5.81 -13.97
CA HIS A 89 7.09 -6.26 -14.40
C HIS A 89 7.06 -7.26 -15.57
N ALA A 90 8.16 -7.32 -16.32
CA ALA A 90 8.39 -8.25 -17.44
C ALA A 90 9.64 -9.13 -17.20
N THR A 91 9.85 -9.57 -15.95
CA THR A 91 11.04 -10.36 -15.57
C THR A 91 10.92 -11.85 -15.90
N ILE A 92 9.73 -12.31 -16.29
CA ILE A 92 9.44 -13.72 -16.62
C ILE A 92 9.62 -13.95 -18.12
N SER A 93 8.97 -13.12 -18.94
CA SER A 93 9.17 -13.02 -20.38
C SER A 93 9.36 -11.54 -20.74
N GLY A 94 10.21 -11.25 -21.73
CA GLY A 94 10.49 -9.86 -22.13
C GLY A 94 9.34 -9.16 -22.86
N SER A 95 8.27 -9.87 -23.19
CA SER A 95 7.10 -9.35 -23.93
C SER A 95 5.85 -9.20 -23.09
N ASP A 96 5.74 -9.97 -21.99
CA ASP A 96 4.50 -10.03 -21.22
C ASP A 96 4.71 -9.35 -19.87
N PHE A 97 3.72 -8.54 -19.50
CA PHE A 97 3.72 -7.82 -18.24
C PHE A 97 2.84 -8.52 -17.23
N TYR A 98 3.34 -8.63 -16.01
CA TYR A 98 2.69 -9.29 -14.89
C TYR A 98 2.63 -8.35 -13.71
N THR A 99 1.62 -8.52 -12.86
CA THR A 99 1.60 -7.91 -11.53
C THR A 99 2.34 -8.81 -10.55
N ILE A 100 2.91 -8.25 -9.47
CA ILE A 100 3.60 -9.07 -8.46
C ILE A 100 2.66 -10.00 -7.68
N GLU A 101 1.35 -9.75 -7.75
CA GLU A 101 0.27 -10.58 -7.24
C GLU A 101 0.03 -11.83 -8.11
N GLY A 102 0.40 -11.78 -9.40
CA GLY A 102 0.17 -12.84 -10.38
C GLY A 102 -0.75 -12.40 -11.52
N TRP A 103 -1.51 -13.37 -12.06
CA TRP A 103 -2.53 -13.18 -13.10
C TRP A 103 -3.91 -12.98 -12.48
#